data_AF-A0A2N0R518-F1
#
_entry.id   AF-A0A2N0R518-F1
#
_cell.length_a   1.000
_cell.length_b   1.000
_cell.length_c   1.000
_cell.angle_alpha   90.00
_cell.angle_beta   90.00
_cell.angle_gamma   90.00
#
_symmetry.space_group_name_H-M   'P 1'
#
loop_
_entity.id
_entity.type
_entity.pdbx_description
1 polymer ?
#
loop_
_entity_poly.entity_id
_entity_poly.type
_entity_poly.pdbx_seq_one_letter_code
_entity_poly.pdbx_strand_id
1 'polypeptide(L)'
;MTDLEIRVIIFDGIIAGNDTTANTISFIIYYLANYPDVKTKMLNEIDRIFKMTRHEAINGKTIIRINIDGIHNNEEYWEEPNKFYPDKWMIEG
;
A
#
# COMPACT_ATOMS: atom_id res chain seq x y z
N MET A 1 -4.01 -23.50 -19.88
CA MET A 1 -3.11 -23.74 -18.75
C MET A 1 -2.48 -25.11 -18.91
N THR A 2 -1.34 -25.11 -19.57
CA THR A 2 -0.34 -26.18 -19.57
C THR A 2 0.52 -26.09 -18.30
N ASP A 3 1.23 -27.17 -17.96
CA ASP A 3 2.22 -27.17 -16.88
C ASP A 3 3.27 -26.06 -17.00
N LEU A 4 3.61 -25.66 -18.24
CA LEU A 4 4.53 -24.54 -18.49
C LEU A 4 3.91 -23.20 -18.10
N GLU A 5 2.66 -22.94 -18.51
CA GLU A 5 1.92 -21.72 -18.13
C GLU A 5 1.74 -21.64 -16.60
N ILE A 6 1.43 -22.77 -15.94
CA ILE A 6 1.33 -22.86 -14.48
C ILE A 6 2.65 -22.47 -13.80
N ARG A 7 3.78 -23.05 -14.25
CA ARG A 7 5.10 -22.75 -13.68
C ARG A 7 5.48 -21.29 -13.87
N VAL A 8 5.25 -20.72 -15.06
CA VAL A 8 5.55 -19.30 -15.34
C VAL A 8 4.78 -18.36 -14.41
N ILE A 9 3.48 -18.57 -14.23
CA ILE A 9 2.64 -17.74 -13.35
C ILE A 9 3.10 -17.82 -11.89
N ILE A 10 3.51 -19.01 -11.41
CA ILE A 10 4.04 -19.19 -10.04
C ILE A 10 5.37 -18.43 -9.87
N PHE A 11 6.29 -18.53 -10.82
CA PHE A 11 7.58 -17.82 -10.75
C PHE A 11 7.40 -16.30 -10.85
N ASP A 12 6.50 -15.82 -11.72
CA ASP A 12 6.21 -14.40 -11.88
C ASP A 12 5.68 -13.78 -10.58
N GLY A 13 4.73 -14.45 -9.90
CA GLY A 13 4.23 -14.01 -8.59
C GLY A 13 5.29 -13.94 -7.49
N ILE A 14 6.24 -14.90 -7.48
CA ILE A 14 7.35 -14.89 -6.52
C ILE A 14 8.31 -13.73 -6.78
N ILE A 15 8.70 -13.51 -8.04
CA ILE A 15 9.65 -12.45 -8.43
C ILE A 15 9.02 -11.07 -8.21
N ALA A 16 7.79 -10.85 -8.69
CA ALA A 16 7.08 -9.59 -8.54
C ALA A 16 6.82 -9.26 -7.06
N GLY A 17 6.48 -10.27 -6.25
CA GLY A 17 6.20 -10.11 -4.82
C GLY A 17 7.44 -9.81 -3.98
N ASN A 18 8.61 -10.36 -4.32
CA ASN A 18 9.82 -10.26 -3.49
C ASN A 18 10.30 -8.82 -3.29
N ASP A 19 10.81 -8.20 -4.36
CA ASP A 19 11.52 -6.91 -4.25
C ASP A 19 10.54 -5.77 -3.94
N THR A 20 9.33 -5.80 -4.51
CA THR A 20 8.35 -4.72 -4.32
C THR A 20 7.78 -4.70 -2.89
N THR A 21 7.38 -5.87 -2.36
CA THR A 21 6.80 -5.97 -1.02
C THR A 21 7.86 -5.79 0.06
N ALA A 22 9.06 -6.36 -0.12
CA ALA A 22 10.15 -6.16 0.82
C ALA A 22 10.57 -4.69 0.91
N ASN A 23 10.67 -3.97 -0.21
CA ASN A 23 10.96 -2.54 -0.20
C ASN A 23 9.82 -1.74 0.43
N THR A 24 8.56 -2.01 0.09
CA THR A 24 7.40 -1.32 0.69
C THR A 24 7.35 -1.51 2.22
N ILE A 25 7.52 -2.74 2.71
CA ILE A 25 7.60 -3.02 4.15
C ILE A 25 8.80 -2.32 4.78
N SER A 26 9.95 -2.28 4.10
CA SER A 26 11.15 -1.58 4.59
C SER A 26 10.91 -0.07 4.74
N PHE A 27 10.24 0.56 3.76
CA PHE A 27 9.83 1.97 3.87
C PHE A 27 8.84 2.18 5.02
N ILE A 28 7.80 1.33 5.14
CA ILE A 28 6.82 1.43 6.24
C ILE A 28 7.53 1.33 7.60
N ILE A 29 8.42 0.35 7.79
CA ILE A 29 9.20 0.20 9.04
C ILE A 29 10.10 1.41 9.28
N TYR A 30 10.76 1.94 8.24
CA TYR A 30 11.59 3.14 8.32
C TYR A 30 10.78 4.36 8.79
N TYR A 31 9.62 4.63 8.19
CA TYR A 31 8.76 5.73 8.62
C TYR A 31 8.22 5.51 10.05
N LEU A 32 7.72 4.32 10.38
CA LEU A 32 7.25 4.01 11.74
C LEU A 32 8.35 4.07 12.82
N ALA A 33 9.62 3.90 12.45
CA ALA A 33 10.76 4.07 13.35
C ALA A 33 11.10 5.55 13.60
N ASN A 34 10.87 6.43 12.61
CA ASN A 34 11.12 7.87 12.71
C ASN A 34 9.92 8.67 13.25
N TYR A 35 8.70 8.11 13.24
CA TYR A 35 7.46 8.76 13.71
C TYR A 35 6.73 7.89 14.77
N PRO A 36 7.16 7.93 16.06
CA PRO A 36 6.67 7.02 17.11
C PRO A 36 5.22 7.25 17.55
N ASP A 37 4.72 8.47 17.38
CA ASP A 37 3.34 8.89 17.58
C ASP A 37 2.40 8.19 16.58
N VAL A 38 2.75 8.23 15.29
CA VAL A 38 2.04 7.51 14.22
C VAL A 38 2.05 6.00 14.47
N LYS A 39 3.20 5.44 14.86
CA LYS A 39 3.32 4.02 15.22
C LYS A 39 2.38 3.64 16.36
N THR A 40 2.24 4.48 17.38
CA THR A 40 1.35 4.25 18.51
C THR A 40 -0.11 4.27 18.07
N LYS A 41 -0.49 5.22 17.20
CA LYS A 41 -1.84 5.30 16.61
C LYS A 41 -2.17 4.04 15.79
N MET A 42 -1.26 3.60 14.92
CA MET A 42 -1.44 2.41 14.08
C MET A 42 -1.67 1.13 14.90
N LEU A 43 -0.93 0.94 15.99
CA LEU A 43 -1.09 -0.24 16.86
C LEU A 43 -2.46 -0.24 17.56
N ASN A 44 -2.90 0.91 18.09
CA ASN A 44 -4.23 1.06 18.69
C ASN A 44 -5.37 0.79 17.69
N GLU A 45 -5.16 1.14 16.42
CA GLU A 45 -6.13 0.90 15.35
C GLU A 45 -6.17 -0.58 14.92
N ILE A 46 -5.02 -1.24 14.83
CA ILE A 46 -4.90 -2.70 14.62
C ILE A 46 -5.71 -3.44 15.70
N ASP A 47 -5.46 -3.15 16.98
CA ASP A 47 -6.16 -3.79 18.10
C ASP A 47 -7.69 -3.55 18.09
N ARG A 48 -8.13 -2.44 17.47
CA ARG A 48 -9.55 -2.11 17.27
C ARG A 48 -10.17 -2.85 16.08
N ILE A 49 -9.46 -2.95 14.95
CA ILE A 49 -10.00 -3.40 13.66
C ILE A 49 -10.08 -4.93 13.54
N PHE A 50 -9.16 -5.70 14.13
CA PHE A 50 -9.10 -7.17 13.97
C PHE A 50 -10.29 -7.97 14.57
N LYS A 51 -11.45 -7.33 14.77
CA LYS A 51 -12.76 -7.92 15.08
C LYS A 51 -13.73 -8.02 13.87
N MET A 52 -13.53 -7.30 12.76
CA MET A 52 -14.45 -7.26 11.58
C MET A 52 -13.62 -7.00 10.29
N THR A 53 -13.75 -7.65 9.11
CA THR A 53 -14.81 -7.53 8.05
C THR A 53 -14.26 -8.19 6.74
N ARG A 54 -15.06 -8.48 5.69
CA ARG A 54 -14.62 -8.67 4.26
C ARG A 54 -15.75 -8.47 3.22
N HIS A 55 -15.44 -7.94 2.01
CA HIS A 55 -16.22 -8.02 0.74
C HIS A 55 -15.35 -7.68 -0.52
N GLU A 56 -15.89 -7.75 -1.75
CA GLU A 56 -15.17 -8.01 -3.04
C GLU A 56 -15.28 -6.93 -4.17
N ALA A 57 -14.69 -7.17 -5.37
CA ALA A 57 -14.29 -6.16 -6.40
C ALA A 57 -14.77 -6.38 -7.88
N ILE A 58 -14.33 -5.53 -8.83
CA ILE A 58 -14.88 -5.36 -10.22
C ILE A 58 -13.77 -5.43 -11.34
N ASN A 59 -14.17 -5.69 -12.59
CA ASN A 59 -13.37 -6.02 -13.81
C ASN A 59 -13.43 -4.89 -14.90
N GLY A 60 -12.40 -4.57 -15.72
CA GLY A 60 -11.01 -5.09 -15.75
C GLY A 60 -10.31 -5.29 -17.14
N LYS A 61 -10.42 -4.40 -18.15
CA LYS A 61 -9.74 -4.59 -19.48
C LYS A 61 -9.11 -3.37 -20.19
N THR A 62 -9.03 -2.20 -19.55
CA THR A 62 -8.35 -0.99 -20.11
C THR A 62 -7.06 -0.73 -19.34
N ILE A 63 -5.93 -0.55 -20.03
CA ILE A 63 -4.66 -0.17 -19.39
C ILE A 63 -4.59 1.35 -19.27
N ILE A 64 -4.89 1.85 -18.07
CA ILE A 64 -4.63 3.25 -17.67
C ILE A 64 -3.27 3.28 -16.99
N ARG A 65 -2.33 4.09 -17.50
CA ARG A 65 -1.06 4.37 -16.81
C ARG A 65 -1.21 5.62 -15.96
N ILE A 66 -1.10 5.44 -14.64
CA ILE A 66 -1.15 6.51 -13.64
C ILE A 66 0.29 6.85 -13.25
N ASN A 67 0.69 8.13 -13.32
CA ASN A 67 1.98 8.57 -12.80
C ASN A 67 1.87 8.70 -11.28
N ILE A 68 2.19 7.63 -10.56
CA ILE A 68 1.99 7.53 -9.11
C ILE A 68 2.85 8.55 -8.34
N ASP A 69 4.12 8.70 -8.70
CA ASP A 69 5.07 9.62 -8.08
C ASP A 69 4.69 11.09 -8.33
N GLY A 70 4.42 11.43 -9.60
CA GLY A 70 3.97 12.77 -9.98
C GLY A 70 2.60 13.16 -9.43
N ILE A 71 1.75 12.19 -9.04
CA ILE A 71 0.52 12.47 -8.30
C ILE A 71 0.82 12.70 -6.83
N HIS A 72 1.54 11.80 -6.15
CA HIS A 72 1.75 11.90 -4.69
C HIS A 72 2.58 13.12 -4.26
N ASN A 73 3.49 13.59 -5.12
CA ASN A 73 4.40 14.69 -4.78
C ASN A 73 3.94 16.06 -5.28
N ASN A 74 2.75 16.18 -5.90
CA ASN A 74 2.28 17.46 -6.45
C ASN A 74 1.63 18.36 -5.38
N GLU A 75 2.29 19.48 -5.08
CA GLU A 75 1.84 20.53 -4.14
C GLU A 75 0.51 21.21 -4.55
N GLU A 76 0.12 21.16 -5.83
CA GLU A 76 -1.18 21.68 -6.32
C GLU A 76 -2.38 20.89 -5.74
N TYR A 77 -2.18 19.60 -5.47
CA TYR A 77 -3.24 18.69 -5.00
C TYR A 77 -3.05 18.22 -3.56
N TRP A 78 -1.83 18.35 -3.01
CA TRP A 78 -1.49 17.89 -1.68
C TRP A 78 -0.81 18.98 -0.87
N GLU A 79 -1.46 19.41 0.21
CA GLU A 79 -0.79 20.16 1.27
C GLU A 79 0.29 19.28 1.92
N GLU A 80 1.48 19.88 2.11
CA GLU A 80 2.71 19.27 2.66
C GLU A 80 3.02 17.85 2.10
N PRO A 81 3.23 17.65 0.79
CA PRO A 81 3.28 16.29 0.19
C PRO A 81 4.43 15.43 0.72
N ASN A 82 5.54 16.06 1.10
CA ASN A 82 6.72 15.40 1.67
C ASN A 82 6.57 15.04 3.17
N LYS A 83 5.44 15.40 3.81
CA LYS A 83 5.17 15.13 5.22
C LYS A 83 4.45 13.81 5.37
N PHE A 84 5.00 12.93 6.20
CA PHE A 84 4.35 11.66 6.54
C PHE A 84 3.15 11.91 7.48
N TYR A 85 1.97 12.08 6.90
CA TYR A 85 0.72 12.36 7.59
C TYR A 85 -0.37 11.35 7.16
N PRO A 86 -0.39 10.14 7.74
CA PRO A 86 -1.34 9.09 7.33
C PRO A 86 -2.79 9.42 7.70
N ASP A 87 -2.98 10.29 8.69
CA ASP A 87 -4.28 10.78 9.16
C ASP A 87 -5.11 11.44 8.05
N LYS A 88 -4.45 11.93 6.99
CA LYS A 88 -5.03 12.43 5.74
C LYS A 88 -6.04 11.49 5.07
N TRP A 89 -5.91 10.18 5.32
CA TRP A 89 -6.72 9.13 4.70
C TRP A 89 -7.80 8.57 5.64
N MET A 90 -7.92 9.13 6.85
CA MET A 90 -8.90 8.71 7.85
C MET A 90 -10.22 9.44 7.61
N ILE A 91 -11.32 8.69 7.58
CA ILE A 91 -12.67 9.25 7.52
C ILE A 91 -13.07 9.64 8.96
N GLU A 92 -13.50 10.89 9.17
CA GLU A 92 -14.17 11.26 10.43
C GLU A 92 -15.49 10.48 10.55
N GLY A 93 -15.64 9.76 11.67
CA GLY A 93 -16.73 8.79 11.88
C GLY A 93 -17.98 9.36 12.54
#